data_AF-A0AAV4HFB0-F1
#
_entry.id   AF-A0AAV4HFB0-F1
#
_cell.length_a   1.000
_cell.length_b   1.000
_cell.length_c   1.000
_cell.angle_alpha   90.00
_cell.angle_beta   90.00
_cell.angle_gamma   90.00
#
_symmetry.space_group_name_H-M   'P 1'
#
loop_
_entity.id
_entity.type
_entity.pdbx_description
1 polymer ?
#
loop_
_entity_poly.entity_id
_entity_poly.type
_entity_poly.pdbx_seq_one_letter_code
_entity_poly.pdbx_strand_id
1 'polypeptide(L)'
;MNVNRTTIFRLRQSLHEVDTVSDRPRSGRPRFTTQRQDRNLVRNHINNRFLSASASSRQTRGRNNQRISANTVRDVYLPLAYVLVAHTSSAPS
;
A
#
# COMPACT_ATOMS: atom_id res chain seq x y z
N MET A 1 -28.58 -31.97 -5.10
CA MET A 1 -27.52 -30.96 -4.87
C MET A 1 -26.32 -31.64 -4.25
N ASN A 2 -25.14 -31.52 -4.87
CA ASN A 2 -23.89 -32.10 -4.38
C ASN A 2 -22.99 -31.00 -3.80
N VAL A 3 -23.36 -30.49 -2.63
CA VAL A 3 -22.62 -29.44 -1.91
C VAL A 3 -22.20 -29.97 -0.54
N ASN A 4 -20.99 -29.62 -0.11
CA ASN A 4 -20.46 -30.08 1.16
C ASN A 4 -21.26 -29.48 2.33
N ARG A 5 -21.61 -30.29 3.34
CA ARG A 5 -22.35 -29.83 4.53
C ARG A 5 -21.64 -28.68 5.26
N THR A 6 -20.31 -28.65 5.23
CA THR A 6 -19.51 -27.56 5.81
C THR A 6 -19.71 -26.23 5.09
N THR A 7 -19.91 -26.25 3.77
CA THR A 7 -20.22 -25.06 2.97
C THR A 7 -21.56 -24.47 3.40
N ILE A 8 -22.59 -25.31 3.57
CA ILE A 8 -23.92 -24.87 4.03
C ILE A 8 -23.81 -24.24 5.43
N PHE A 9 -23.08 -24.88 6.35
CA PHE A 9 -22.89 -24.37 7.70
C PHE A 9 -22.19 -22.99 7.71
N ARG A 10 -21.11 -22.85 6.94
CA ARG A 10 -20.36 -21.58 6.82
C ARG A 10 -21.21 -20.45 6.24
N LEU A 11 -22.05 -20.73 5.25
CA LEU A 11 -22.95 -19.74 4.66
C LEU A 11 -24.01 -19.29 5.67
N ARG A 12 -24.62 -20.22 6.40
CA ARG A 12 -25.58 -19.89 7.47
C ARG A 12 -24.95 -19.07 8.58
N GLN A 13 -23.73 -19.43 8.97
CA GLN A 13 -22.98 -18.68 9.98
C GLN A 13 -22.63 -17.28 9.49
N SER A 14 -22.11 -17.12 8.27
CA SER A 14 -21.83 -15.81 7.69
C SER A 14 -23.08 -14.94 7.58
N LEU A 15 -24.21 -15.52 7.19
CA LEU A 15 -25.50 -14.81 7.14
C LEU A 15 -25.93 -14.33 8.53
N HIS A 16 -25.74 -15.13 9.58
CA HIS A 16 -26.07 -14.71 10.94
C HIS A 16 -25.10 -13.65 11.50
N GLU A 17 -23.82 -13.68 11.11
CA GLU A 17 -22.79 -12.78 11.65
C GLU A 17 -22.74 -11.41 10.97
N VAL A 18 -22.88 -11.37 9.64
CA VAL A 18 -22.64 -10.18 8.81
C VAL A 18 -23.75 -9.91 7.79
N ASP A 19 -24.88 -10.64 7.89
CA ASP A 19 -26.04 -10.54 6.98
C ASP A 19 -25.66 -10.66 5.50
N THR A 20 -24.58 -11.39 5.23
CA THR A 20 -24.08 -11.56 3.86
C THR A 20 -23.45 -12.93 3.65
N VAL A 21 -23.73 -13.48 2.48
CA VAL A 21 -23.10 -14.70 1.93
C VAL A 21 -22.10 -14.38 0.81
N SER A 22 -21.89 -13.10 0.52
CA SER A 22 -20.89 -12.66 -0.44
C SER A 22 -19.50 -13.11 -0.01
N ASP A 23 -18.68 -13.45 -0.99
CA ASP A 23 -17.29 -13.82 -0.73
C ASP A 23 -16.57 -12.69 0.00
N ARG A 24 -15.93 -13.03 1.12
CA ARG A 24 -15.09 -12.08 1.86
C ARG A 24 -13.90 -11.68 0.98
N PRO A 25 -13.50 -10.40 0.99
CA PRO A 25 -12.30 -9.98 0.27
C PRO A 25 -11.11 -10.79 0.79
N ARG A 26 -10.37 -11.39 -0.13
CA ARG A 26 -9.19 -12.18 0.23
C ARG A 26 -8.15 -11.25 0.84
N SER A 27 -7.55 -11.65 1.96
CA SER A 27 -6.39 -10.96 2.50
C SER A 27 -5.28 -11.00 1.46
N GLY A 28 -5.02 -9.86 0.81
CA GLY A 28 -4.00 -9.74 -0.22
C GLY A 28 -2.59 -9.93 0.33
N ARG A 29 -1.60 -9.88 -0.58
CA ARG A 29 -0.20 -9.95 -0.18
C ARG A 29 0.17 -8.75 0.72
N PRO A 30 0.88 -8.97 1.85
CA PRO A 30 1.36 -7.87 2.68
C PRO A 30 2.21 -6.88 1.88
N ARG A 31 2.07 -5.59 2.19
CA ARG A 31 2.90 -4.55 1.57
C ARG A 31 4.37 -4.76 1.91
N PHE A 32 5.23 -4.53 0.92
CA PHE A 32 6.68 -4.72 1.04
C PHE A 32 7.34 -3.70 1.98
N THR A 33 6.75 -2.50 2.06
CA THR A 33 7.15 -1.42 2.95
C THR A 33 6.17 -1.27 4.12
N THR A 34 6.67 -0.68 5.20
CA THR A 34 5.84 -0.23 6.32
C THR A 34 5.37 1.20 6.09
N GLN A 35 4.27 1.59 6.73
CA GLN A 35 3.75 2.95 6.63
C GLN A 35 4.72 4.03 7.14
N ARG A 36 5.65 3.68 8.04
CA ARG A 36 6.74 4.57 8.46
C ARG A 36 7.77 4.77 7.34
N GLN A 37 8.14 3.70 6.64
CA GLN A 37 9.06 3.76 5.49
C GLN A 37 8.46 4.58 4.35
N ASP A 38 7.17 4.38 4.06
CA ASP A 38 6.43 5.15 3.06
C ASP A 38 6.49 6.65 3.32
N ARG A 39 6.21 7.07 4.57
CA ARG A 39 6.28 8.48 4.96
C ARG A 39 7.70 9.05 4.83
N ASN A 40 8.72 8.26 5.15
CA ASN A 40 10.10 8.70 5.01
C ASN A 40 10.51 8.85 3.55
N LEU A 41 10.11 7.92 2.68
CA LEU A 41 10.31 8.01 1.23
C LEU A 41 9.72 9.29 0.66
N VAL A 42 8.45 9.56 1.00
CA VAL A 42 7.76 10.77 0.54
C VAL A 42 8.46 12.02 1.06
N ARG A 43 8.78 12.10 2.36
CA ARG A 43 9.50 13.26 2.94
C ARG A 43 10.86 13.49 2.30
N ASN A 44 11.62 12.43 2.03
CA ASN A 44 12.93 12.55 1.40
C ASN A 44 12.84 13.17 0.00
N HIS A 45 11.82 12.81 -0.78
CA HIS A 45 11.59 13.40 -2.11
C HIS A 45 11.00 14.80 -2.07
N ILE A 46 10.22 15.15 -1.03
CA ILE A 46 9.77 16.53 -0.80
C ILE A 46 10.97 17.42 -0.47
N ASN A 47 11.83 16.99 0.46
CA ASN A 47 12.99 17.76 0.91
C ASN A 47 14.11 17.80 -0.13
N ASN A 48 14.29 16.73 -0.90
CA ASN A 48 15.29 16.62 -1.94
C ASN A 48 14.64 16.20 -3.26
N ARG A 49 14.22 17.20 -4.03
CA ARG A 49 13.52 17.03 -5.31
C ARG A 49 14.33 16.28 -6.37
N PHE A 50 15.65 16.31 -6.30
CA PHE A 50 16.55 15.65 -7.25
C PHE A 50 17.01 14.26 -6.78
N LEU A 51 16.50 13.79 -5.64
CA LEU A 51 16.78 12.45 -5.15
C LEU A 51 16.28 11.42 -6.17
N SER A 52 17.19 10.59 -6.68
CA SER A 52 16.82 9.57 -7.66
C SER A 52 16.08 8.40 -7.00
N ALA A 53 15.20 7.75 -7.76
CA ALA A 53 14.49 6.54 -7.30
C ALA A 53 15.45 5.43 -6.86
N SER A 54 16.60 5.29 -7.56
CA SER A 54 17.65 4.33 -7.23
C SER A 54 18.35 4.65 -5.89
N ALA A 55 18.55 5.94 -5.57
CA ALA A 55 19.12 6.35 -4.30
C ALA A 55 18.16 6.05 -3.13
N SER A 56 16.88 6.42 -3.28
CA SER A 56 15.84 6.11 -2.29
C SER A 56 15.64 4.61 -2.08
N SER A 57 15.74 3.82 -3.16
CA SER A 57 15.70 2.36 -3.11
C SER A 57 16.85 1.77 -2.29
N ARG A 58 18.07 2.29 -2.46
CA ARG A 58 19.24 1.86 -1.68
C ARG A 58 19.14 2.22 -0.21
N GLN A 59 18.54 3.37 0.11
CA GLN A 59 18.35 3.85 1.47
C GLN A 59 17.22 3.13 2.21
N THR A 60 16.17 2.73 1.50
CA THR A 60 14.99 2.11 2.10
C THR A 60 15.14 0.60 2.11
N ARG A 61 15.62 0.07 3.23
CA ARG A 61 15.53 -1.37 3.53
C ARG A 61 14.07 -1.69 3.88
N GLY A 62 13.42 -2.51 3.07
CA GLY A 62 12.06 -3.00 3.25
C GLY A 62 11.93 -3.97 4.42
N ARG A 63 10.75 -4.59 4.55
CA ARG A 63 10.33 -5.35 5.75
C ARG A 63 11.29 -6.48 6.17
N ASN A 64 11.99 -7.12 5.21
CA ASN A 64 12.92 -8.22 5.47
C ASN A 64 14.39 -7.80 5.23
N ASN A 65 14.73 -6.53 5.48
CA ASN A 65 16.04 -5.94 5.14
C ASN A 65 16.38 -5.97 3.63
N GLN A 66 15.43 -6.41 2.79
CA GLN A 66 15.51 -6.38 1.34
C GLN A 66 15.21 -4.98 0.83
N ARG A 67 16.01 -4.48 -0.12
CA ARG A 67 15.80 -3.17 -0.71
C ARG A 67 14.52 -3.16 -1.54
N ILE A 68 13.78 -2.07 -1.45
CA ILE A 68 12.64 -1.82 -2.35
C ILE A 68 13.16 -1.66 -3.78
N SER A 69 12.41 -2.08 -4.79
CA SER A 69 12.85 -1.87 -6.18
C SER A 69 12.80 -0.39 -6.56
N ALA A 70 13.71 0.05 -7.43
CA ALA A 70 13.70 1.43 -7.94
C ALA A 70 12.43 1.74 -8.76
N ASN A 71 11.85 0.74 -9.44
CA ASN A 71 10.59 0.90 -10.16
C ASN A 71 9.45 1.18 -9.19
N THR A 72 9.37 0.45 -8.08
CA THR A 72 8.35 0.70 -7.05
C THR A 72 8.44 2.13 -6.50
N VAL A 73 9.66 2.66 -6.30
CA VAL A 73 9.84 4.06 -5.89
C VAL A 73 9.31 5.03 -6.95
N ARG A 74 9.64 4.78 -8.22
CA ARG A 74 9.27 5.63 -9.35
C ARG A 74 7.76 5.65 -9.58
N ASP A 75 7.12 4.49 -9.58
CA ASP A 75 5.72 4.35 -10.01
C ASP A 75 4.74 4.73 -8.90
N VAL A 76 5.12 4.52 -7.64
CA VAL A 76 4.20 4.68 -6.50
C VAL A 76 4.55 5.90 -5.66
N TYR A 77 5.83 6.14 -5.35
CA TYR A 77 6.21 7.12 -4.32
C TYR A 77 6.56 8.50 -4.87
N LEU A 78 7.19 8.58 -6.04
CA LEU A 78 7.46 9.87 -6.68
C LEU A 78 6.18 10.66 -6.99
N PRO A 79 5.10 10.06 -7.53
CA PRO A 79 3.85 10.77 -7.76
C PRO A 79 3.21 11.26 -6.47
N LEU A 80 3.23 10.46 -5.41
CA LEU A 80 2.69 10.85 -4.09
C LEU A 80 3.42 12.05 -3.50
N ALA A 81 4.76 12.10 -3.64
CA ALA A 81 5.55 13.25 -3.22
C ALA A 81 5.26 14.48 -4.08
N TYR A 82 5.13 14.32 -5.39
CA TYR A 82 4.85 15.43 -6.32
C TYR A 82 3.46 16.04 -6.08
N VAL A 83 2.45 15.19 -5.89
CA VAL A 83 1.07 15.60 -5.57
C VAL A 83 1.05 16.41 -4.28
N LEU A 84 1.74 15.97 -3.22
CA LEU A 84 1.80 16.71 -1.95
C LEU A 84 2.43 18.11 -2.11
N VAL A 85 3.50 18.23 -2.90
CA VAL A 85 4.13 19.54 -3.18
C VAL A 85 3.18 20.44 -3.95
N ALA A 86 2.49 19.92 -4.98
CA ALA A 86 1.59 20.70 -5.83
C ALA A 86 0.41 21.32 -5.06
N HIS A 87 -0.12 20.65 -4.03
CA HIS A 87 -1.19 21.19 -3.18
C HIS A 87 -0.70 22.28 -2.21
N THR A 88 0.58 22.27 -1.83
CA THR A 88 1.15 23.31 -0.95
C THR A 88 1.52 24.60 -1.69
N SER A 89 1.63 24.54 -3.03
CA SER A 89 1.94 25.71 -3.87
C SER A 89 0.71 26.50 -4.33
N SER A 90 -0.52 26.04 -4.02
CA SER A 90 -1.76 26.78 -4.33
C SER A 90 -2.34 27.50 -3.10
N ALA A 91 -1.51 28.28 -2.39
CA ALA A 91 -2.02 29.26 -1.44
C ALA A 91 -2.28 30.57 -2.20
N PRO A 92 -3.53 31.09 -2.25
CA PRO A 92 -3.76 32.44 -2.77
C PRO A 92 -3.08 33.45 -1.83
N SER A 93 -2.39 34.42 -2.44
CA SER A 93 -1.78 35.56 -1.77
C SER A 93 -2.83 36.50 -1.16
#